data_AF-A0A2S6QXX4-F1
#
_entry.id   AF-A0A2S6QXX4-F1
#
_cell.length_a   1.000
_cell.length_b   1.000
_cell.length_c   1.000
_cell.angle_alpha   90.00
_cell.angle_beta   90.00
_cell.angle_gamma   90.00
#
_symmetry.space_group_name_H-M   'P 1'
#
loop_
_entity.id
_entity.type
_entity.pdbx_description
1 polymer ?
#
loop_
_entity_poly.entity_id
_entity_poly.type
_entity_poly.pdbx_seq_one_letter_code
_entity_poly.pdbx_strand_id
1 'polypeptide(L)'
;MTSRALRLSQMVPKLTRSVFRDRGFHQASILTNWTDIVGEALAAKSCPEKISREGVLILRVDGPVALELQHLEPQLLERIATHFGYRAVSRISIRQGPLSHGENT
;
A
#
# COMPACT_ATOMS: atom_id res chain seq x y z
N MET A 1 -26.52 -21.65 27.65
CA MET A 1 -26.06 -20.61 26.71
C MET A 1 -24.63 -20.25 27.05
N THR A 2 -23.63 -20.85 26.39
CA THR A 2 -22.21 -20.46 26.55
C THR A 2 -21.42 -20.96 25.34
N SER A 3 -21.52 -20.24 24.22
CA SER A 3 -20.71 -20.50 23.03
C SER A 3 -19.37 -19.77 23.18
N ARG A 4 -18.36 -20.49 23.66
CA ARG A 4 -16.97 -20.01 23.77
C ARG A 4 -16.33 -20.09 22.38
N ALA A 5 -16.30 -18.95 21.68
CA ALA A 5 -15.59 -18.80 20.42
C ALA A 5 -14.13 -19.24 20.59
N LEU A 6 -13.72 -20.26 19.82
CA LEU A 6 -12.34 -20.74 19.77
C LEU A 6 -11.46 -19.64 19.16
N ARG A 7 -10.41 -19.30 19.90
CA ARG A 7 -9.50 -18.20 19.61
C ARG A 7 -8.64 -18.52 18.38
N LEU A 8 -8.80 -17.71 17.32
CA LEU A 8 -7.93 -17.64 16.14
C LEU A 8 -6.45 -17.30 16.45
N SER A 9 -6.09 -17.08 17.72
CA SER A 9 -4.80 -16.55 18.14
C SER A 9 -3.71 -17.60 18.39
N GLN A 10 -3.85 -18.84 17.92
CA GLN A 10 -2.83 -19.89 18.12
C GLN A 10 -2.22 -20.45 16.83
N MET A 11 -2.53 -19.91 15.65
CA MET A 11 -1.96 -20.37 14.37
C MET A 11 -1.15 -19.29 13.62
N VAL A 12 -0.26 -18.54 14.27
CA VAL A 12 0.74 -17.73 13.53
C VAL A 12 2.07 -17.58 14.29
N PRO A 13 2.99 -18.56 14.21
CA PRO A 13 4.41 -18.18 14.37
C PRO A 13 5.38 -18.71 13.31
N LYS A 14 4.96 -19.54 12.34
CA LYS A 14 5.88 -20.10 11.33
C LYS A 14 5.83 -19.46 9.93
N LEU A 15 4.75 -18.77 9.57
CA LEU A 15 4.67 -18.04 8.29
C LEU A 15 5.30 -16.64 8.32
N THR A 16 5.59 -16.11 9.50
CA THR A 16 5.98 -14.71 9.65
C THR A 16 7.34 -14.43 8.99
N ARG A 17 8.33 -15.31 9.12
CA ARG A 17 9.72 -15.03 8.68
C ARG A 17 9.91 -14.98 7.15
N SER A 18 9.20 -15.79 6.38
CA SER A 18 9.31 -15.78 4.91
C SER A 18 8.55 -14.60 4.30
N VAL A 19 7.35 -14.33 4.83
CA VAL A 19 6.52 -13.19 4.42
C VAL A 19 7.24 -11.87 4.71
N PHE A 20 8.03 -11.76 5.78
CA PHE A 20 8.78 -10.53 6.06
C PHE A 20 9.85 -10.18 5.02
N ARG A 21 10.57 -11.17 4.46
CA ARG A 21 11.59 -10.91 3.41
C ARG A 21 10.91 -10.51 2.10
N ASP A 22 9.89 -11.25 1.74
CA ASP A 22 9.05 -11.03 0.57
C ASP A 22 8.40 -9.62 0.64
N ARG A 23 7.80 -9.26 1.77
CA ARG A 23 7.21 -7.92 2.03
C ARG A 23 8.19 -6.76 1.87
N GLY A 24 9.43 -6.92 2.32
CA GLY A 24 10.46 -5.87 2.16
C GLY A 24 10.80 -5.63 0.69
N PHE A 25 10.81 -6.70 -0.11
CA PHE A 25 10.96 -6.62 -1.56
C PHE A 25 9.76 -5.93 -2.21
N HIS A 26 8.53 -6.29 -1.82
CA HIS A 26 7.32 -5.65 -2.35
C HIS A 26 7.19 -4.18 -1.99
N GLN A 27 7.60 -3.81 -0.78
CA GLN A 27 7.68 -2.42 -0.38
C GLN A 27 8.67 -1.65 -1.27
N ALA A 28 9.88 -2.19 -1.49
CA ALA A 28 10.86 -1.56 -2.37
C ALA A 28 10.36 -1.47 -3.82
N SER A 29 9.70 -2.51 -4.34
CA SER A 29 9.16 -2.54 -5.70
C SER A 29 8.01 -1.54 -5.90
N ILE A 30 7.07 -1.41 -4.95
CA ILE A 30 6.00 -0.40 -5.04
C ILE A 30 6.57 1.02 -5.07
N LEU A 31 7.59 1.29 -4.24
CA LEU A 31 8.25 2.60 -4.20
C LEU A 31 8.98 2.91 -5.51
N THR A 32 9.62 1.91 -6.12
CA THR A 32 10.45 2.09 -7.33
C THR A 32 9.60 2.11 -8.61
N ASN A 33 8.53 1.31 -8.66
CA ASN A 33 7.70 1.11 -9.85
C ASN A 33 6.35 1.81 -9.74
N TRP A 34 6.18 2.76 -8.81
CA TRP A 34 4.91 3.43 -8.58
C TRP A 34 4.29 3.97 -9.86
N THR A 35 5.08 4.66 -10.68
CA THR A 35 4.65 5.22 -11.97
C THR A 35 4.12 4.18 -12.95
N ASP A 36 4.70 2.98 -12.97
CA ASP A 36 4.22 1.87 -13.81
C ASP A 36 2.88 1.30 -13.31
N ILE A 37 2.74 1.22 -11.98
CA ILE A 37 1.54 0.67 -11.33
C ILE A 37 0.34 1.62 -11.49
N VAL A 38 0.54 2.93 -11.30
CA VAL A 38 -0.56 3.91 -11.23
C VAL A 38 -0.68 4.79 -12.46
N GLY A 39 0.38 4.87 -13.27
CA GLY A 39 0.51 5.79 -14.40
C GLY A 39 1.08 7.15 -14.02
N GLU A 40 1.70 7.84 -14.99
CA GLU A 40 2.37 9.14 -14.79
C GLU A 40 1.47 10.21 -14.17
N ALA A 41 0.20 10.29 -14.59
CA ALA A 41 -0.73 11.30 -14.09
C ALA A 41 -1.03 11.18 -12.59
N LEU A 42 -1.14 9.95 -12.07
CA LEU A 42 -1.33 9.70 -10.65
C LEU A 42 -0.01 9.78 -9.88
N ALA A 43 1.09 9.31 -10.46
CA ALA A 43 2.41 9.36 -9.84
C ALA A 43 2.91 10.79 -9.64
N ALA A 44 2.57 11.72 -10.54
CA ALA A 44 2.91 13.13 -10.40
C ALA A 44 2.24 13.80 -9.18
N LYS A 45 1.09 13.27 -8.73
CA LYS A 45 0.27 13.84 -7.65
C LYS A 45 0.24 12.97 -6.39
N SER A 46 0.86 11.80 -6.42
CA SER A 46 0.87 10.88 -5.30
C SER A 46 2.15 10.08 -5.23
N CYS A 47 2.66 9.88 -4.02
CA CYS A 47 3.88 9.13 -3.78
C CYS A 47 3.70 8.14 -2.62
N PRO A 48 3.97 6.85 -2.81
CA PRO A 48 3.90 5.85 -1.76
C PRO A 48 5.00 6.13 -0.74
N GLU A 49 4.66 6.20 0.54
CA GLU A 49 5.66 6.44 1.60
C GLU A 49 6.11 5.14 2.25
N LYS A 50 5.14 4.31 2.65
CA LYS A 50 5.44 3.05 3.35
C LYS A 50 4.24 2.12 3.35
N ILE A 51 4.50 0.83 3.58
CA ILE A 51 3.47 -0.18 3.76
C ILE A 51 3.54 -0.68 5.20
N SER A 52 2.42 -0.58 5.91
CA SER A 52 2.30 -1.08 7.28
C SER A 52 2.31 -2.61 7.31
N ARG A 53 2.64 -3.19 8.48
CA ARG A 53 2.67 -4.65 8.67
C ARG A 53 1.32 -5.32 8.41
N GLU A 54 0.22 -4.59 8.50
CA GLU A 54 -1.14 -5.04 8.22
C GLU A 54 -1.53 -4.93 6.74
N GLY A 55 -0.62 -4.50 5.86
CA GLY A 55 -0.89 -4.34 4.42
C GLY A 55 -1.57 -3.01 4.07
N VAL A 56 -1.39 -1.98 4.89
CA VAL A 56 -1.92 -0.63 4.61
C VAL A 56 -0.84 0.19 3.91
N LEU A 57 -1.07 0.59 2.66
CA LEU A 57 -0.19 1.49 1.93
C LEU A 57 -0.48 2.92 2.35
N ILE A 58 0.54 3.62 2.84
CA ILE A 58 0.45 5.03 3.16
C ILE A 58 0.88 5.80 1.92
N LEU A 59 -0.07 6.52 1.34
CA LEU A 59 0.09 7.27 0.11
C LEU A 59 0.07 8.76 0.43
N ARG A 60 1.17 9.45 0.15
CA ARG A 60 1.19 10.91 0.22
C ARG A 60 0.56 11.48 -1.04
N VAL A 61 -0.30 12.46 -0.90
CA VAL A 61 -1.00 13.11 -2.02
C VAL A 61 -0.81 14.61 -1.90
N ASP A 62 -0.37 15.23 -3.00
CA ASP A 62 -0.29 16.68 -3.11
C ASP A 62 -1.61 17.27 -3.60
N GLY A 63 -2.02 18.38 -2.98
CA GLY A 63 -3.17 19.16 -3.43
C GLY A 63 -4.56 18.53 -3.17
N PRO A 64 -5.61 19.09 -3.82
CA PRO A 64 -7.01 18.73 -3.56
C PRO A 64 -7.45 17.37 -4.16
N VAL A 65 -6.57 16.69 -4.90
CA VAL A 65 -6.84 15.41 -5.58
C VAL A 65 -7.08 14.24 -4.61
N ALA A 66 -6.85 14.42 -3.31
CA ALA A 66 -7.05 13.38 -2.30
C ALA A 66 -8.44 12.73 -2.37
N LEU A 67 -9.50 13.49 -2.66
CA LEU A 67 -10.86 12.94 -2.77
C LEU A 67 -11.02 12.06 -4.01
N GLU A 68 -10.48 12.48 -5.16
CA GLU A 68 -10.49 11.66 -6.38
C GLU A 68 -9.71 10.37 -6.16
N LEU A 69 -8.55 10.46 -5.50
CA LEU A 69 -7.74 9.30 -5.16
C LEU A 69 -8.43 8.34 -4.19
N GLN A 70 -9.25 8.83 -3.26
CA GLN A 70 -10.10 7.97 -2.41
C GLN A 70 -11.12 7.18 -3.22
N HIS A 71 -11.74 7.79 -4.24
CA HIS A 71 -12.66 7.08 -5.13
C HIS A 71 -11.93 6.08 -6.04
N LEU A 72 -10.70 6.40 -6.40
CA LEU A 72 -9.82 5.52 -7.19
C LEU A 72 -9.11 4.45 -6.34
N GLU A 73 -9.16 4.52 -5.01
CA GLU A 73 -8.56 3.54 -4.10
C GLU A 73 -8.83 2.09 -4.50
N PRO A 74 -10.09 1.64 -4.71
CA PRO A 74 -10.37 0.25 -5.07
C PRO A 74 -9.69 -0.15 -6.38
N GLN A 75 -9.71 0.72 -7.38
CA GLN A 75 -9.05 0.47 -8.67
C GLN A 75 -7.53 0.42 -8.53
N LEU A 76 -6.96 1.24 -7.63
CA LEU A 76 -5.52 1.25 -7.37
C LEU A 76 -5.08 -0.02 -6.65
N LEU A 77 -5.88 -0.51 -5.70
CA LEU A 77 -5.65 -1.78 -5.03
C LEU A 77 -5.68 -2.95 -6.03
N GLU A 78 -6.61 -2.93 -6.98
CA GLU A 78 -6.66 -3.92 -8.05
C GLU A 78 -5.44 -3.86 -8.95
N ARG A 79 -5.03 -2.67 -9.41
CA ARG A 79 -3.82 -2.48 -10.21
C ARG A 79 -2.56 -2.99 -9.50
N ILE A 80 -2.41 -2.65 -8.21
CA ILE A 80 -1.32 -3.15 -7.38
C ILE A 80 -1.40 -4.68 -7.32
N ALA A 81 -2.56 -5.26 -7.02
CA ALA A 81 -2.71 -6.71 -6.93
C ALA A 81 -2.40 -7.42 -8.25
N THR A 82 -2.79 -6.85 -9.40
CA THR A 82 -2.48 -7.35 -10.74
C THR A 82 -0.99 -7.30 -11.03
N HIS A 83 -0.31 -6.20 -10.69
CA HIS A 83 1.12 -6.03 -10.91
C HIS A 83 1.94 -7.06 -10.11
N PHE A 84 1.55 -7.34 -8.86
CA PHE A 84 2.22 -8.31 -8.00
C PHE A 84 1.73 -9.77 -8.18
N GLY A 85 0.58 -9.97 -8.81
CA GLY A 85 -0.06 -11.28 -8.95
C GLY A 85 -0.74 -11.81 -7.69
N TYR A 86 -0.77 -11.03 -6.60
CA TYR A 86 -1.50 -11.33 -5.36
C TYR A 86 -1.78 -10.03 -4.58
N ARG A 87 -2.69 -10.10 -3.59
CA ARG A 87 -3.11 -8.92 -2.82
C ARG A 87 -2.06 -8.50 -1.78
N ALA A 88 -1.03 -7.77 -2.22
CA ALA A 88 0.04 -7.25 -1.37
C ALA A 88 -0.42 -6.09 -0.45
N VAL A 89 -1.38 -5.30 -0.91
CA VAL A 89 -1.96 -4.16 -0.19
C VAL A 89 -3.44 -4.43 0.03
N SER A 90 -3.87 -4.28 1.28
CA SER A 90 -5.26 -4.49 1.71
C SER A 90 -6.06 -3.21 1.75
N ARG A 91 -5.39 -2.05 1.95
CA ARG A 91 -6.02 -0.74 2.10
C ARG A 91 -5.04 0.38 1.77
N ILE A 92 -5.56 1.52 1.32
CA ILE A 92 -4.77 2.73 1.14
C ILE A 92 -5.14 3.75 2.23
N SER A 93 -4.12 4.39 2.80
CA SER A 93 -4.25 5.47 3.77
C SER A 93 -3.65 6.73 3.16
N ILE A 94 -4.50 7.68 2.81
CA ILE A 94 -4.09 8.92 2.16
C ILE A 94 -3.62 9.93 3.21
N ARG A 95 -2.40 10.44 3.02
CA ARG A 95 -1.85 11.55 3.77
C ARG A 95 -1.69 12.75 2.86
N GLN A 96 -2.43 13.82 3.16
CA GLN A 96 -2.22 15.09 2.50
C GLN A 96 -0.93 15.73 3.02
N GLY A 97 -0.08 16.15 2.10
CA GLY A 97 1.15 16.86 2.43
C GLY A 97 1.93 17.17 1.17
N PRO A 98 2.79 18.20 1.21
CA PRO A 98 3.61 18.56 0.06
C PRO A 98 4.43 17.34 -0.39
N LEU A 99 4.36 17.04 -1.68
CA LEU A 99 5.31 16.12 -2.29
C LEU A 99 6.65 16.83 -2.33
N SER A 100 7.60 16.35 -1.52
CA SER A 100 9.00 16.76 -1.61
C SER A 100 9.54 16.26 -2.95
N HIS A 101 9.30 17.01 -4.03
CA HIS A 101 10.18 16.93 -5.19
C HIS A 101 11.54 17.32 -4.64
N GLY A 102 12.45 16.35 -4.57
CA GLY A 102 13.85 16.66 -4.32
C GLY A 102 14.26 17.67 -5.37
N GLU A 103 14.38 18.92 -4.95
CA GLU A 103 15.00 19.99 -5.71
C GLU A 103 16.45 19.54 -5.94
N ASN A 104 16.70 18.90 -7.08
CA ASN A 104 18.04 18.66 -7.57
C ASN A 104 18.54 19.95 -8.22
N THR A 105 19.05 20.85 -7.37
CA THR A 105 20.00 21.90 -7.78
C THR A 105 21.39 21.28 -7.88
#